data_AF-A0A8C3AM30-F1
#
_entry.id   AF-A0A8C3AM30-F1
#
_cell.length_a   1.000
_cell.length_b   1.000
_cell.length_c   1.000
_cell.angle_alpha   90.00
_cell.angle_beta   90.00
_cell.angle_gamma   90.00
#
_symmetry.space_group_name_H-M   'P 1'
#
loop_
_entity.id
_entity.type
_entity.pdbx_description
1 polymer ?
#
loop_
_entity_poly.entity_id
_entity_poly.type
_entity_poly.pdbx_seq_one_letter_code
_entity_poly.pdbx_strand_id
1 'polypeptide(L)'
;MAEDADMRNELSDMQQRADQLADEVRATRSLHRGSKDAGIRTLVMLDEQGEQLDRVEDGMNHINQDMKEAEKNLKDLGKCCGLFICPCNKMKGGASKAWGKNQDGVVASQPARVVDEREQMAISGGFIRRVTEDARENEMDENLEQVGGIIGNLRHMALDMGNEIDTQNRQIDRIMDKADSNKTRIDEANQRATKMLGSG
;
A
#
# COMPACT_ATOMS: atom_id res chain seq x y z
N MET A 1 60.13 29.08 0.81
CA MET A 1 60.09 27.77 1.51
C MET A 1 58.81 27.61 2.33
N ALA A 2 58.25 28.66 2.95
CA ALA A 2 56.95 28.57 3.65
C ALA A 2 55.76 28.36 2.70
N GLU A 3 55.69 29.11 1.58
CA GLU A 3 54.59 29.01 0.61
C GLU A 3 54.47 27.62 -0.06
N ASP A 4 55.59 26.91 -0.26
CA ASP A 4 55.58 25.55 -0.85
C ASP A 4 55.10 24.48 0.14
N ALA A 5 55.23 24.74 1.45
CA ALA A 5 54.72 23.86 2.50
C ALA A 5 53.21 24.09 2.71
N ASP A 6 52.75 25.33 2.63
CA ASP A 6 51.33 25.68 2.74
C ASP A 6 50.53 25.12 1.56
N MET A 7 51.03 25.25 0.32
CA MET A 7 50.37 24.65 -0.87
C MET A 7 50.28 23.11 -0.79
N ARG A 8 51.29 22.44 -0.22
CA ARG A 8 51.24 20.98 -0.02
C ARG A 8 50.24 20.56 1.05
N ASN A 9 50.09 21.36 2.11
CA ASN A 9 49.08 21.12 3.13
C ASN A 9 47.67 21.31 2.56
N GLU A 10 47.42 22.36 1.78
CA GLU A 10 46.11 22.58 1.15
C GLU A 10 45.73 21.47 0.17
N LEU A 11 46.69 20.98 -0.62
CA LEU A 11 46.48 19.83 -1.52
C LEU A 11 46.18 18.53 -0.74
N SER A 12 46.89 18.30 0.37
CA SER A 12 46.65 17.15 1.25
C SER A 12 45.26 17.22 1.90
N ASP A 13 44.85 18.39 2.39
CA ASP A 13 43.52 18.61 2.97
C ASP A 13 42.42 18.41 1.92
N MET A 14 42.64 18.87 0.69
CA MET A 14 41.71 18.66 -0.43
C MET A 14 41.57 17.18 -0.78
N GLN A 15 42.68 16.43 -0.80
CA GLN A 15 42.65 14.98 -1.00
C GLN A 15 41.91 14.24 0.12
N GLN A 16 42.17 14.59 1.39
CA GLN A 16 41.47 13.97 2.51
C GLN A 16 39.96 14.19 2.47
N ARG A 17 39.51 15.40 2.09
CA ARG A 17 38.07 15.68 1.94
C ARG A 17 37.46 14.89 0.78
N ALA A 18 38.18 14.75 -0.33
CA ALA A 18 37.71 13.96 -1.46
C ALA A 18 37.61 12.46 -1.13
N ASP A 19 38.59 11.91 -0.39
CA ASP A 19 38.56 10.51 0.05
C ASP A 19 37.40 10.24 1.02
N GLN A 20 37.15 11.16 1.95
CA GLN A 20 35.97 11.11 2.83
C GLN A 20 34.67 11.09 2.02
N LEU A 21 34.53 11.95 1.01
CA LEU A 21 33.36 11.98 0.13
C LEU A 21 33.19 10.66 -0.66
N ALA A 22 34.27 10.09 -1.17
CA ALA A 22 34.23 8.82 -1.89
C ALA A 22 33.77 7.67 -0.99
N ASP A 23 34.25 7.62 0.26
CA ASP A 23 33.83 6.63 1.25
C ASP A 23 32.37 6.82 1.67
N GLU A 24 31.91 8.07 1.86
CA GLU A 24 30.51 8.40 2.14
C GLU A 24 29.59 7.96 0.99
N VAL A 25 30.00 8.15 -0.26
CA VAL A 25 29.23 7.71 -1.43
C VAL A 25 29.18 6.18 -1.50
N ARG A 26 30.26 5.48 -1.15
CA ARG A 26 30.29 4.01 -1.07
C ARG A 26 29.37 3.49 0.04
N ALA A 27 29.38 4.11 1.21
CA ALA A 27 28.49 3.80 2.32
C ALA A 27 27.02 4.04 1.93
N THR A 28 26.75 5.17 1.27
CA THR A 28 25.43 5.52 0.72
C THR A 28 24.96 4.42 -0.22
N ARG A 29 25.78 3.98 -1.17
CA ARG A 29 25.44 2.91 -2.11
C ARG A 29 25.12 1.57 -1.43
N SER A 30 25.84 1.23 -0.38
CA SER A 30 25.55 0.03 0.43
C SER A 30 24.18 0.10 1.11
N LEU A 31 23.88 1.23 1.77
CA LEU A 31 22.59 1.48 2.41
C LEU A 31 21.43 1.44 1.41
N HIS A 32 21.64 1.97 0.20
CA HIS A 32 20.64 1.97 -0.86
C HIS A 32 20.34 0.56 -1.38
N ARG A 33 21.36 -0.30 -1.53
CA ARG A 33 21.13 -1.72 -1.90
C ARG A 33 20.28 -2.43 -0.85
N GLY A 34 20.60 -2.26 0.43
CA GLY A 34 19.80 -2.82 1.52
C GLY A 34 18.36 -2.29 1.53
N SER A 35 18.18 -0.99 1.27
CA SER A 35 16.85 -0.36 1.20
C SER A 35 16.03 -0.87 0.02
N LYS A 36 16.66 -1.13 -1.14
CA LYS A 36 16.00 -1.73 -2.30
C LYS A 36 15.50 -3.14 -2.00
N ASP A 37 16.32 -3.98 -1.38
CA ASP A 37 15.93 -5.35 -1.04
C ASP A 37 14.78 -5.37 -0.02
N ALA A 38 14.82 -4.49 0.98
CA ALA A 38 13.72 -4.30 1.92
C ALA A 38 12.44 -3.79 1.23
N GLY A 39 12.57 -2.84 0.29
CA GLY A 39 11.47 -2.32 -0.50
C GLY A 39 10.81 -3.39 -1.37
N ILE A 40 11.60 -4.22 -2.07
CA ILE A 40 11.08 -5.33 -2.88
C ILE A 40 10.33 -6.33 -2.00
N ARG A 41 10.88 -6.71 -0.85
CA ARG A 41 10.18 -7.60 0.09
C ARG A 41 8.86 -7.01 0.56
N THR A 42 8.83 -5.69 0.79
CA THR A 42 7.61 -4.99 1.20
C THR A 42 6.55 -5.00 0.10
N LEU A 43 6.94 -4.75 -1.15
CA LEU A 43 6.03 -4.85 -2.29
C LEU A 43 5.44 -6.26 -2.45
N VAL A 44 6.27 -7.31 -2.30
CA VAL A 44 5.78 -8.70 -2.35
C VAL A 44 4.81 -8.99 -1.20
N MET A 45 5.09 -8.50 0.01
CA MET A 45 4.18 -8.66 1.14
C MET A 45 2.86 -7.89 0.93
N LEU A 46 2.90 -6.71 0.32
CA LEU A 46 1.68 -5.94 0.00
C LEU A 46 0.83 -6.67 -1.04
N ASP A 47 1.44 -7.23 -2.08
CA ASP A 47 0.75 -8.06 -3.08
C ASP A 47 0.07 -9.28 -2.43
N GLU A 48 0.80 -10.02 -1.58
CA GLU A 48 0.23 -11.15 -0.85
C GLU A 48 -0.90 -10.73 0.11
N GLN A 49 -0.78 -9.57 0.77
CA GLN A 49 -1.81 -9.00 1.63
C GLN A 49 -3.05 -8.59 0.83
N GLY A 50 -2.90 -8.03 -0.37
CA GLY A 50 -4.00 -7.71 -1.27
C GLY A 50 -4.82 -8.95 -1.62
N GLU A 51 -4.15 -10.02 -2.04
CA GLU A 51 -4.78 -11.32 -2.32
C GLU A 51 -5.47 -11.93 -1.08
N GLN A 52 -4.93 -11.70 0.12
CA GLN A 52 -5.60 -12.08 1.37
C GLN A 52 -6.89 -11.28 1.60
N LEU A 53 -6.88 -9.97 1.36
CA LEU A 53 -8.06 -9.13 1.50
C LEU A 53 -9.14 -9.49 0.49
N ASP A 54 -8.79 -9.83 -0.74
CA ASP A 54 -9.74 -10.33 -1.75
C ASP A 54 -10.46 -11.59 -1.28
N ARG A 55 -9.71 -12.57 -0.73
CA ARG A 55 -10.31 -13.78 -0.13
C ARG A 55 -11.22 -13.46 1.05
N VAL A 56 -10.86 -12.46 1.86
CA VAL A 56 -11.70 -12.01 2.99
C VAL A 56 -12.98 -11.34 2.48
N GLU A 57 -12.88 -10.49 1.46
CA GLU A 57 -14.04 -9.82 0.85
C GLU A 57 -15.01 -10.84 0.24
N ASP A 58 -14.50 -11.87 -0.44
CA ASP A 58 -15.28 -13.00 -0.95
C ASP A 58 -15.93 -13.81 0.18
N GLY A 59 -15.19 -14.09 1.25
CA GLY A 59 -15.73 -14.73 2.44
C GLY A 59 -16.89 -13.94 3.07
N MET A 60 -16.76 -12.61 3.12
CA MET A 60 -17.85 -11.75 3.60
C MET A 60 -19.08 -11.80 2.68
N ASN A 61 -18.88 -11.87 1.36
CA ASN A 61 -19.96 -12.03 0.39
C ASN A 61 -20.69 -13.37 0.59
N HIS A 62 -19.94 -14.46 0.84
CA HIS A 62 -20.50 -15.78 1.12
C HIS A 62 -21.32 -15.79 2.41
N ILE A 63 -20.78 -15.28 3.52
CA ILE A 63 -21.49 -15.18 4.81
C ILE A 63 -22.81 -14.43 4.64
N ASN A 64 -22.81 -13.34 3.87
CA ASN A 64 -24.03 -12.58 3.63
C ASN A 64 -25.08 -13.36 2.84
N GLN A 65 -24.67 -14.19 1.88
CA GLN A 65 -25.56 -15.10 1.17
C GLN A 65 -26.13 -16.15 2.12
N ASP A 66 -25.29 -16.81 2.92
CA ASP A 66 -25.71 -17.79 3.94
C ASP A 66 -26.69 -17.16 4.92
N MET A 67 -26.43 -15.93 5.37
CA MET A 67 -27.32 -15.22 6.29
C MET A 67 -28.67 -14.89 5.65
N LYS A 68 -28.74 -14.60 4.34
CA LYS A 68 -30.02 -14.41 3.65
C LYS A 68 -30.83 -15.71 3.61
N GLU A 69 -30.16 -16.84 3.40
CA GLU A 69 -30.81 -18.16 3.41
C GLU A 69 -31.26 -18.57 4.82
N ALA A 70 -30.38 -18.40 5.82
CA ALA A 70 -30.69 -18.67 7.22
C ALA A 70 -31.90 -17.85 7.72
N GLU A 71 -31.94 -16.54 7.41
CA GLU A 71 -33.08 -15.68 7.75
C GLU A 71 -34.39 -16.14 7.10
N LYS A 72 -34.34 -16.61 5.86
CA LYS A 72 -35.51 -17.16 5.15
C LYS A 72 -35.99 -18.44 5.84
N ASN A 73 -35.08 -19.36 6.15
CA ASN A 73 -35.40 -20.62 6.82
C ASN A 73 -35.99 -20.39 8.21
N LEU A 74 -35.41 -19.47 9.00
CA LEU A 74 -35.96 -19.10 10.32
C LEU A 74 -37.35 -18.45 10.19
N LYS A 75 -37.57 -17.63 9.16
CA LYS A 75 -38.89 -17.02 8.89
C LYS A 75 -39.93 -18.06 8.49
N ASP A 76 -39.55 -19.06 7.71
CA ASP A 76 -40.47 -20.12 7.29
C ASP A 76 -40.78 -21.09 8.44
N LEU A 77 -39.79 -21.39 9.30
CA LEU A 77 -40.00 -22.17 10.52
C LEU A 77 -40.97 -21.46 11.50
N GLY A 78 -40.83 -20.14 11.66
CA GLY A 78 -41.75 -19.34 12.47
C GLY A 78 -43.20 -19.30 11.95
N LYS A 79 -43.44 -19.58 10.66
CA LYS A 79 -44.80 -19.70 10.10
C LYS A 79 -45.40 -21.10 10.27
N CYS A 80 -44.56 -22.12 10.49
CA CYS A 80 -44.98 -23.53 10.60
C CYS A 80 -45.37 -23.93 12.03
N CYS A 81 -45.48 -22.97 12.95
CA CYS A 81 -46.11 -23.19 14.25
C CYS A 81 -47.64 -23.03 14.11
N GLY A 82 -48.28 -24.09 13.64
CA GLY A 82 -49.71 -24.44 13.76
C GLY A 82 -50.76 -23.31 13.77
N LEU A 83 -51.51 -23.20 12.65
CA LEU A 83 -52.91 -22.75 12.63
C LEU A 83 -53.22 -21.38 13.28
N PHE A 84 -52.64 -20.29 12.80
CA PHE A 84 -53.25 -18.96 12.58
C PHE A 84 -52.15 -17.97 12.16
N ILE A 85 -52.51 -17.00 11.30
CA ILE A 85 -51.59 -15.97 10.79
C ILE A 85 -51.05 -15.14 11.96
N CYS A 86 -49.78 -15.32 12.33
CA CYS A 86 -49.12 -14.50 13.35
C CYS A 86 -48.76 -13.12 12.75
N PRO A 87 -49.38 -12.00 13.18
CA PRO A 87 -49.18 -10.66 12.61
C PRO A 87 -47.95 -9.97 13.23
N CYS A 88 -46.78 -10.63 13.19
CA CYS A 88 -45.55 -10.08 13.76
C CYS A 88 -44.80 -9.22 12.73
N ASN A 89 -45.07 -7.92 12.87
CA ASN A 89 -44.27 -6.73 12.56
C ASN A 89 -43.25 -6.78 11.40
N LYS A 90 -43.53 -5.97 10.36
CA LYS A 90 -42.56 -5.57 9.34
C LYS A 90 -41.42 -4.77 9.98
N MET A 91 -40.29 -5.42 10.28
CA MET A 91 -39.03 -4.69 10.47
C MET A 91 -38.52 -4.25 9.09
N LYS A 92 -38.38 -2.94 8.92
CA LYS A 92 -37.68 -2.29 7.80
C LYS A 92 -36.23 -2.76 7.79
N GLY A 93 -35.85 -3.57 6.80
CA GLY A 93 -34.47 -3.98 6.58
C GLY A 93 -33.63 -2.82 6.06
N GLY A 94 -32.82 -2.23 6.92
CA GLY A 94 -31.90 -1.13 6.63
C GLY A 94 -30.53 -1.57 6.13
N ALA A 95 -30.40 -2.70 5.43
CA ALA A 95 -29.11 -3.27 5.01
C ALA A 95 -28.69 -2.91 3.57
N SER A 96 -29.37 -1.97 2.91
CA SER A 96 -29.16 -1.73 1.48
C SER A 96 -27.85 -0.99 1.14
N LYS A 97 -27.21 -0.31 2.11
CA LYS A 97 -26.08 0.58 1.80
C LYS A 97 -24.73 -0.15 1.78
N ALA A 98 -24.51 -1.11 2.68
CA ALA A 98 -23.26 -1.88 2.77
C ALA A 98 -23.07 -2.89 1.61
N TRP A 99 -24.15 -3.23 0.90
CA TRP A 99 -24.15 -4.25 -0.17
C TRP A 99 -24.44 -3.67 -1.56
N GLY A 100 -24.36 -2.35 -1.72
CA GLY A 100 -24.51 -1.67 -3.02
C GLY A 100 -23.39 -2.06 -3.99
N LYS A 101 -23.68 -2.05 -5.30
CA LYS A 101 -22.69 -2.33 -6.36
C LYS A 101 -21.46 -1.46 -6.16
N ASN A 102 -20.28 -2.08 -6.17
CA ASN A 102 -18.97 -1.43 -6.13
C ASN A 102 -18.99 -0.23 -7.08
N GLN A 103 -18.90 0.98 -6.51
CA GLN A 103 -18.42 2.13 -7.24
C GLN A 103 -16.90 2.01 -7.28
N ASP A 104 -16.41 0.96 -7.92
CA ASP A 104 -15.07 0.96 -8.49
C ASP A 104 -15.13 1.97 -9.63
N GLY A 105 -15.07 3.24 -9.26
CA GLY A 105 -14.47 4.23 -10.12
C GLY A 105 -13.06 3.74 -10.34
N VAL A 106 -12.85 3.01 -11.44
CA VAL A 106 -11.56 2.73 -12.04
C VAL A 106 -10.75 3.99 -11.83
N VAL A 107 -9.75 3.93 -10.94
CA VAL A 107 -8.86 5.04 -10.68
C VAL A 107 -7.96 5.11 -11.91
N ALA A 108 -8.51 5.67 -12.99
CA ALA A 108 -7.79 6.09 -14.18
C ALA A 108 -6.97 7.35 -13.89
N SER A 109 -6.46 7.52 -12.66
CA SER A 109 -5.27 8.32 -12.44
C SER A 109 -4.06 7.42 -12.69
N GLN A 110 -3.96 6.90 -13.91
CA GLN A 110 -2.64 6.76 -14.48
C GLN A 110 -2.06 8.18 -14.43
N PRO A 111 -0.97 8.47 -13.69
CA PRO A 111 -0.35 9.76 -13.83
C PRO A 111 0.06 9.84 -15.29
N ALA A 112 -0.65 10.66 -16.06
CA ALA A 112 -0.17 11.11 -17.34
C ALA A 112 1.23 11.61 -17.05
N ARG A 113 2.24 10.97 -17.65
CA ARG A 113 3.63 11.39 -17.59
C ARG A 113 3.69 12.78 -18.22
N VAL A 114 3.43 13.79 -17.42
CA VAL A 114 3.99 15.11 -17.65
C VAL A 114 5.37 15.00 -17.02
N VAL A 115 6.29 14.40 -17.79
CA VAL A 115 7.70 14.69 -17.58
C VAL A 115 7.77 16.18 -17.86
N ASP A 116 7.92 16.99 -16.80
CA ASP A 116 8.27 18.39 -16.99
C ASP A 116 9.57 18.39 -17.79
N GLU A 117 9.51 18.91 -19.03
CA GLU A 117 10.64 18.97 -19.96
C GLU A 117 11.82 19.78 -19.37
N ARG A 118 11.56 20.48 -18.26
CA ARG A 118 12.55 21.15 -17.42
C ARG A 118 13.36 20.21 -16.51
N GLU A 119 12.83 19.06 -16.09
CA GLU A 119 13.61 18.06 -15.34
C GLU A 119 14.48 17.20 -16.26
N GLN A 120 14.15 17.12 -17.55
CA GLN A 120 14.96 16.40 -18.54
C GLN A 120 16.22 17.15 -18.95
N MET A 121 16.31 18.46 -18.66
CA MET A 121 17.50 19.29 -18.92
C MET A 121 18.49 19.37 -17.75
N ALA A 122 18.19 18.78 -16.59
CA ALA A 122 19.10 18.81 -15.43
C ALA A 122 20.04 17.60 -15.32
N ILE A 123 19.86 16.56 -16.16
CA ILE A 123 20.62 15.30 -16.09
C ILE A 123 21.70 15.22 -17.20
N SER A 124 21.99 16.31 -17.91
CA SER A 124 23.03 16.32 -18.96
C SER A 124 24.35 17.01 -18.54
N GLY A 125 24.43 17.51 -17.30
CA GLY A 125 25.69 17.95 -16.70
C GLY A 125 26.05 16.99 -15.59
N GLY A 126 27.31 16.51 -15.56
CA GLY A 126 27.79 15.63 -14.49
C GLY A 126 27.39 16.17 -13.11
N PHE A 127 27.12 15.25 -12.19
CA PHE A 127 26.72 15.54 -10.81
C PHE A 127 27.77 16.35 -10.05
N ILE A 128 29.00 16.38 -10.57
CA ILE A 128 30.14 17.08 -9.99
C ILE A 128 30.71 18.08 -11.00
N ARG A 129 31.01 19.30 -10.52
CA ARG A 129 31.80 20.27 -11.27
C ARG A 129 33.26 19.80 -11.29
N ARG A 130 33.72 19.34 -12.46
CA ARG A 130 35.10 18.86 -12.67
C ARG A 130 36.10 20.00 -12.50
N VAL A 131 37.14 19.79 -11.69
CA VAL A 131 38.21 20.77 -11.44
C VAL A 131 39.56 20.25 -11.95
N THR A 132 39.84 18.96 -11.74
CA THR A 132 41.11 18.31 -12.09
C THR A 132 41.00 17.33 -13.26
N GLU A 133 39.78 16.97 -13.66
CA GLU A 133 39.46 15.94 -14.67
C GLU A 133 40.18 14.60 -14.42
N ASP A 134 40.44 14.29 -13.15
CA ASP A 134 41.14 13.07 -12.78
C ASP A 134 40.20 11.86 -12.76
N ALA A 135 40.78 10.66 -12.76
CA ALA A 135 40.02 9.41 -12.73
C ALA A 135 39.09 9.30 -11.50
N ARG A 136 39.41 10.01 -10.42
CA ARG A 136 38.64 10.03 -9.16
C ARG A 136 37.37 10.87 -9.30
N GLU A 137 37.45 12.07 -9.89
CA GLU A 137 36.27 12.88 -10.20
C GLU A 137 35.31 12.14 -11.14
N ASN A 138 35.85 11.40 -12.11
CA ASN A 138 35.03 10.53 -12.98
C ASN A 138 34.35 9.39 -12.20
N GLU A 139 35.07 8.72 -11.29
CA GLU A 139 34.48 7.67 -10.44
C GLU A 139 33.39 8.23 -9.53
N MET A 140 33.58 9.42 -8.96
CA MET A 140 32.57 10.07 -8.13
C MET A 140 31.32 10.47 -8.94
N ASP A 141 31.51 10.99 -10.16
CA ASP A 141 30.41 11.33 -11.08
C ASP A 141 29.60 10.08 -11.47
N GLU A 142 30.28 8.99 -11.83
CA GLU A 142 29.66 7.68 -12.12
C GLU A 142 28.94 7.08 -10.91
N ASN A 143 29.50 7.25 -9.70
CA ASN A 143 28.87 6.76 -8.48
C ASN A 143 27.60 7.56 -8.14
N LEU A 144 27.63 8.89 -8.30
CA LEU A 144 26.46 9.75 -8.09
C LEU A 144 25.37 9.51 -9.12
N GLU A 145 25.74 9.25 -10.38
CA GLU A 145 24.78 8.83 -11.42
C GLU A 145 24.05 7.54 -11.02
N GLN A 146 24.80 6.56 -10.52
CA GLN A 146 24.23 5.30 -10.04
C GLN A 146 23.32 5.52 -8.83
N VAL A 147 23.71 6.39 -7.89
CA VAL A 147 22.85 6.77 -6.74
C VAL A 147 21.58 7.45 -7.24
N GLY A 148 21.66 8.38 -8.21
CA GLY A 148 20.50 9.01 -8.83
C GLY A 148 19.53 8.00 -9.45
N GLY A 149 20.05 7.01 -10.17
CA GLY A 149 19.25 5.91 -10.72
C GLY A 149 18.58 5.05 -9.64
N ILE A 150 19.27 4.77 -8.52
CA ILE A 150 18.70 4.01 -7.41
C ILE A 150 17.60 4.81 -6.70
N ILE A 151 17.80 6.11 -6.47
CA ILE A 151 16.79 7.00 -5.89
C ILE A 151 15.55 7.04 -6.79
N GLY A 152 15.74 7.10 -8.11
CA GLY A 152 14.64 6.99 -9.08
C GLY A 152 13.83 5.71 -8.90
N ASN A 153 14.49 4.56 -8.73
CA ASN A 153 13.81 3.29 -8.47
C ASN A 153 13.09 3.26 -7.11
N LEU A 154 13.72 3.79 -6.05
CA LEU A 154 13.12 3.89 -4.73
C LEU A 154 11.85 4.76 -4.76
N ARG A 155 11.86 5.86 -5.51
CA ARG A 155 10.69 6.71 -5.72
C ARG A 155 9.54 5.95 -6.38
N HIS A 156 9.81 5.19 -7.44
CA HIS A 156 8.78 4.39 -8.09
C HIS A 156 8.18 3.36 -7.13
N MET A 157 9.02 2.59 -6.41
CA MET A 157 8.53 1.63 -5.42
C MET A 157 7.72 2.30 -4.30
N ALA A 158 8.12 3.48 -3.83
CA ALA A 158 7.37 4.23 -2.82
C ALA A 158 5.99 4.67 -3.33
N LEU A 159 5.88 5.10 -4.59
CA LEU A 159 4.60 5.45 -5.21
C LEU A 159 3.71 4.22 -5.39
N ASP A 160 4.27 3.11 -5.87
CA ASP A 160 3.53 1.86 -6.07
C ASP A 160 3.01 1.31 -4.73
N MET A 161 3.87 1.27 -3.69
CA MET A 161 3.46 0.90 -2.34
C MET A 161 2.36 1.81 -1.80
N GLY A 162 2.46 3.13 -2.03
CA GLY A 162 1.45 4.09 -1.58
C GLY A 162 0.08 3.85 -2.21
N ASN A 163 0.04 3.66 -3.54
CA ASN A 163 -1.20 3.40 -4.27
C ASN A 163 -1.84 2.07 -3.87
N GLU A 164 -1.02 1.03 -3.65
CA GLU A 164 -1.49 -0.28 -3.22
C GLU A 164 -2.11 -0.20 -1.81
N ILE A 165 -1.42 0.46 -0.87
CA ILE A 165 -1.95 0.69 0.48
C ILE A 165 -3.27 1.47 0.46
N ASP A 166 -3.37 2.53 -0.36
CA ASP A 166 -4.62 3.31 -0.48
C ASP A 166 -5.78 2.46 -1.03
N THR A 167 -5.49 1.55 -1.96
CA THR A 167 -6.47 0.61 -2.52
C THR A 167 -6.92 -0.40 -1.48
N GLN A 168 -5.97 -1.02 -0.78
CA GLN A 168 -6.24 -1.97 0.30
C GLN A 168 -7.01 -1.33 1.46
N ASN A 169 -6.69 -0.08 1.83
CA ASN A 169 -7.42 0.66 2.87
C ASN A 169 -8.91 0.82 2.51
N ARG A 170 -9.22 1.20 1.27
CA ARG A 170 -10.61 1.31 0.80
C ARG A 170 -11.31 -0.04 0.78
N GLN A 171 -10.60 -1.12 0.47
CA GLN A 171 -11.14 -2.47 0.53
C GLN A 171 -11.47 -2.89 1.97
N ILE A 172 -10.58 -2.59 2.92
CA ILE A 172 -10.80 -2.84 4.34
C ILE A 172 -12.04 -2.09 4.83
N ASP A 173 -12.26 -0.84 4.43
CA ASP A 173 -13.48 -0.09 4.77
C ASP A 173 -14.76 -0.82 4.31
N ARG A 174 -14.78 -1.33 3.07
CA ARG A 174 -15.91 -2.13 2.57
C ARG A 174 -16.08 -3.43 3.35
N ILE A 175 -14.99 -4.10 3.68
CA ILE A 175 -15.01 -5.35 4.47
C ILE A 175 -15.58 -5.07 5.87
N MET A 176 -15.17 -3.98 6.51
CA MET A 176 -15.67 -3.57 7.83
C MET A 176 -17.19 -3.31 7.80
N ASP A 177 -17.68 -2.55 6.82
CA ASP A 177 -19.13 -2.31 6.66
C ASP A 177 -19.92 -3.61 6.45
N LYS A 178 -19.39 -4.53 5.64
CA LYS A 178 -19.99 -5.86 5.42
C LYS A 178 -19.94 -6.72 6.69
N ALA A 179 -18.85 -6.68 7.43
CA ALA A 179 -18.65 -7.43 8.66
C ALA A 179 -19.63 -6.98 9.76
N ASP A 180 -19.80 -5.67 9.96
CA ASP A 180 -20.75 -5.11 10.93
C ASP A 180 -22.20 -5.46 10.57
N SER A 181 -22.54 -5.38 9.28
CA SER A 181 -23.85 -5.82 8.79
C SER A 181 -24.07 -7.31 9.03
N ASN A 182 -23.09 -8.16 8.72
CA ASN A 182 -23.20 -9.61 8.91
C ASN A 182 -23.30 -9.96 10.40
N LYS A 183 -22.50 -9.32 11.25
CA LYS A 183 -22.54 -9.49 12.70
C LYS A 183 -23.94 -9.21 13.26
N THR A 184 -24.53 -8.07 12.91
CA THR A 184 -25.88 -7.71 13.36
C THR A 184 -26.91 -8.75 12.93
N ARG A 185 -26.84 -9.21 11.67
CA ARG A 185 -27.75 -10.23 11.13
C ARG A 185 -27.59 -11.58 11.83
N ILE A 186 -26.36 -12.00 12.11
CA ILE A 186 -26.07 -13.22 12.87
C ILE A 186 -26.66 -13.14 14.27
N ASP A 187 -26.43 -12.02 14.97
CA ASP A 187 -26.94 -11.81 16.33
C ASP A 187 -28.49 -11.84 16.35
N GLU A 188 -29.15 -11.19 15.38
CA GLU A 188 -30.61 -11.26 15.22
C GLU A 188 -31.12 -12.67 14.90
N ALA A 189 -30.48 -13.38 13.97
CA ALA A 189 -30.86 -14.73 13.58
C ALA A 189 -30.71 -15.70 14.77
N ASN A 190 -29.63 -15.58 15.54
CA ASN A 190 -29.38 -16.37 16.72
C ASN A 190 -30.45 -16.11 17.80
N GLN A 191 -30.78 -14.85 18.08
CA GLN A 191 -31.88 -14.51 19.01
C GLN A 191 -33.23 -15.09 18.58
N ARG A 192 -33.54 -15.08 17.28
CA ARG A 192 -34.77 -15.69 16.75
C ARG A 192 -34.76 -17.21 16.91
N ALA A 193 -33.64 -17.86 16.60
CA ALA A 193 -33.48 -19.30 16.77
C ALA A 193 -33.63 -19.72 18.25
N THR A 194 -32.99 -19.00 19.18
CA THR A 194 -33.14 -19.25 20.63
C THR A 194 -34.59 -19.11 21.08
N LYS A 195 -35.32 -18.08 20.62
CA LYS A 195 -36.75 -17.93 20.94
C LYS A 195 -37.58 -19.10 20.44
N MET A 196 -37.31 -19.61 19.23
CA MET A 196 -38.04 -20.78 18.70
C MET A 196 -37.74 -22.06 19.48
N LEU A 197 -36.52 -22.24 19.98
CA LEU A 197 -36.14 -23.41 20.79
C LEU A 197 -36.67 -23.32 22.24
N GLY A 198 -36.75 -22.11 22.81
CA GLY A 198 -37.25 -21.88 24.17
C GLY A 198 -38.77 -21.69 24.29
N SER A 199 -39.50 -21.68 23.17
CA SER A 199 -40.98 -21.60 23.14
C SER A 199 -41.64 -22.96 22.91
N GLY A 200 -40.90 -24.05 23.08
CA GLY A 200 -41.40 -25.43 23.03
C GLY A 200 -41.81 -25.97 24.39
#